data_AF-A0A7I9Y506-F1
#
_entry.id   AF-A0A7I9Y506-F1
#
_cell.length_a   1.000
_cell.length_b   1.000
_cell.length_c   1.000
_cell.angle_alpha   90.00
_cell.angle_beta   90.00
_cell.angle_gamma   90.00
#
_symmetry.space_group_name_H-M   'P 1'
#
loop_
_entity.id
_entity.type
_entity.pdbx_description
1 polymer ?
#
loop_
_entity_poly.entity_id
_entity_poly.type
_entity_poly.pdbx_seq_one_letter_code
_entity_poly.pdbx_strand_id
1 'polypeptide(L)'
;MTWILRTAALVGVASMALLGSPPTAHADDASYIAALDANGVFRSGPPNARLSAGHRFCNQLRSGATVDQVVDAYVRRPSFGGPSMVDDLTVNLRPVINIAQHELCPETLT
;
A
#
# COMPACT_ATOMS: atom_id res chain seq x y z
N MET A 1 -23.02 24.22 -63.56
CA MET A 1 -24.05 23.82 -62.58
C MET A 1 -24.04 22.30 -62.52
N THR A 2 -23.78 21.57 -61.43
CA THR A 2 -23.94 21.81 -59.99
C THR A 2 -23.12 20.75 -59.26
N TRP A 3 -22.43 21.19 -58.21
CA TRP A 3 -21.76 20.41 -57.16
C TRP A 3 -22.57 19.23 -56.62
N ILE A 4 -21.92 18.11 -56.26
CA ILE A 4 -22.13 17.42 -54.97
C ILE A 4 -20.81 16.76 -54.51
N LEU A 5 -20.19 17.33 -53.47
CA LEU A 5 -19.17 16.70 -52.62
C LEU A 5 -19.79 15.48 -51.91
N ARG A 6 -19.07 14.35 -51.91
CA ARG A 6 -19.26 13.30 -50.90
C ARG A 6 -17.93 12.96 -50.27
N THR A 7 -17.62 13.73 -49.23
CA THR A 7 -16.62 13.42 -48.21
C THR A 7 -17.00 12.10 -47.54
N ALA A 8 -16.33 11.01 -47.93
CA ALA A 8 -16.31 9.79 -47.16
C ALA A 8 -15.44 10.03 -45.92
N ALA A 9 -16.08 10.25 -44.78
CA ALA A 9 -15.41 10.28 -43.49
C ALA A 9 -14.79 8.90 -43.23
N LEU A 10 -13.47 8.82 -43.44
CA LEU A 10 -12.67 7.69 -42.99
C LEU A 10 -12.74 7.67 -41.47
N VAL A 11 -13.50 6.71 -40.93
CA VAL A 11 -13.50 6.33 -39.52
C VAL A 11 -12.11 5.79 -39.21
N GLY A 12 -11.19 6.69 -38.86
CA GLY A 12 -9.90 6.35 -38.30
C GLY A 12 -10.13 5.82 -36.90
N VAL A 13 -10.02 4.49 -36.75
CA VAL A 13 -9.92 3.84 -35.45
C VAL A 13 -8.67 4.40 -34.78
N ALA A 14 -8.85 5.37 -33.89
CA ALA A 14 -7.80 5.80 -32.99
C ALA A 14 -7.58 4.65 -32.02
N SER A 15 -6.55 3.83 -32.30
CA SER A 15 -5.98 2.91 -31.33
C SER A 15 -5.52 3.75 -30.13
N MET A 16 -6.36 3.83 -29.12
CA MET A 16 -5.99 4.35 -27.82
C MET A 16 -4.96 3.38 -27.27
N ALA A 17 -3.68 3.65 -27.52
CA ALA A 17 -2.61 3.12 -26.71
C ALA A 17 -2.83 3.66 -25.30
N LEU A 18 -3.67 2.94 -24.53
CA LEU A 18 -3.66 2.98 -23.08
C LEU A 18 -2.25 2.56 -22.71
N LEU A 19 -1.34 3.52 -22.63
CA LEU A 19 -0.10 3.40 -21.90
C LEU A 19 -0.52 2.94 -20.53
N GLY A 20 -0.39 1.63 -20.31
CA GLY A 20 -0.70 1.00 -19.05
C GLY A 20 0.04 1.78 -17.99
N SER A 21 -0.70 2.52 -17.18
CA SER A 21 -0.26 2.72 -15.82
C SER A 21 0.13 1.32 -15.33
N PRO A 22 1.35 1.10 -14.80
CA PRO A 22 1.60 -0.16 -14.11
C PRO A 22 0.40 -0.35 -13.18
N PRO A 23 -0.17 -1.55 -13.05
CA PRO A 23 -1.20 -1.75 -12.05
C PRO A 23 -0.58 -1.17 -10.78
N THR A 24 -1.16 -0.08 -10.28
CA THR A 24 -0.97 0.32 -8.91
C THR A 24 -1.57 -0.88 -8.21
N ALA A 25 -0.74 -1.90 -7.95
CA ALA A 25 -1.10 -3.02 -7.13
C ALA A 25 -1.64 -2.31 -5.90
N HIS A 26 -2.96 -2.33 -5.75
CA HIS A 26 -3.56 -1.83 -4.53
C HIS A 26 -2.85 -2.65 -3.47
N ALA A 27 -2.02 -1.99 -2.68
CA ALA A 27 -1.67 -2.42 -1.35
C ALA A 27 -2.92 -3.12 -0.80
N ASP A 28 -2.85 -4.42 -0.58
CA ASP A 28 -4.05 -5.19 -0.35
C ASP A 28 -4.40 -5.04 1.13
N ASP A 29 -5.09 -3.93 1.44
CA ASP A 29 -5.47 -3.53 2.79
C ASP A 29 -6.22 -4.67 3.50
N ALA A 30 -7.05 -5.40 2.76
CA ALA A 30 -7.79 -6.54 3.27
C ALA A 30 -6.86 -7.71 3.64
N SER A 31 -5.91 -8.05 2.77
CA SER A 31 -4.93 -9.12 3.00
C SER A 31 -3.95 -8.73 4.10
N TYR A 32 -3.56 -7.46 4.21
CA TYR A 32 -2.79 -6.96 5.35
C TYR A 32 -3.52 -7.21 6.67
N ILE A 33 -4.79 -6.78 6.79
CA ILE A 33 -5.57 -7.01 8.01
C ILE A 33 -5.77 -8.51 8.28
N ALA A 34 -6.07 -9.30 7.25
CA ALA A 34 -6.22 -10.74 7.37
C ALA A 34 -4.91 -11.42 7.83
N ALA A 35 -3.77 -11.00 7.30
CA ALA A 35 -2.45 -11.52 7.66
C ALA A 35 -2.07 -11.14 9.11
N LEU A 36 -2.38 -9.92 9.57
CA LEU A 36 -2.22 -9.54 10.98
C LEU A 36 -3.05 -10.46 11.88
N ASP A 37 -4.33 -10.65 11.55
CA ASP A 37 -5.26 -11.45 12.34
C ASP A 37 -4.84 -12.94 12.38
N ALA A 38 -4.44 -13.49 11.22
CA ALA A 38 -3.98 -14.87 11.05
C ALA A 38 -2.68 -15.17 11.80
N ASN A 39 -1.73 -14.23 11.81
CA ASN A 39 -0.48 -14.35 12.58
C ASN A 39 -0.65 -13.98 14.06
N GLY A 40 -1.82 -13.44 14.42
CA GLY A 40 -2.14 -13.04 15.78
C GLY A 40 -1.33 -11.86 16.29
N VAL A 41 -0.87 -10.98 15.39
CA VAL A 41 -0.07 -9.81 15.69
C VAL A 41 -0.89 -8.54 15.51
N PHE A 42 -0.64 -7.53 16.34
CA PHE A 42 -1.23 -6.19 16.21
C PHE A 42 -2.76 -6.19 16.04
N ARG A 43 -3.44 -6.83 16.99
CA ARG A 43 -4.90 -6.98 17.02
C ARG A 43 -5.60 -5.78 17.65
N SER A 44 -4.87 -4.99 18.43
CA SER A 44 -5.40 -3.83 19.12
C SER A 44 -5.91 -2.77 18.15
N GLY A 45 -7.05 -2.17 18.49
CA GLY A 45 -7.65 -1.01 17.84
C GLY A 45 -8.34 -1.27 16.49
N PRO A 46 -9.02 -0.25 15.92
CA PRO A 46 -9.85 -0.44 14.73
C PRO A 46 -9.02 -0.71 13.47
N PRO A 47 -9.57 -1.42 12.47
CA PRO A 47 -8.88 -1.76 11.22
C PRO A 47 -8.19 -0.57 10.54
N ASN A 48 -8.87 0.58 10.44
CA ASN A 48 -8.32 1.77 9.79
C ASN A 48 -7.05 2.31 10.46
N ALA A 49 -6.95 2.19 11.78
CA ALA A 49 -5.76 2.65 12.50
C ALA A 49 -4.60 1.63 12.35
N ARG A 50 -4.91 0.33 12.27
CA ARG A 50 -3.93 -0.71 11.95
C ARG A 50 -3.36 -0.53 10.53
N LEU A 51 -4.22 -0.21 9.57
CA LEU A 51 -3.84 0.14 8.20
C LEU A 51 -2.96 1.40 8.16
N SER A 52 -3.36 2.45 8.88
CA SER A 52 -2.59 3.70 8.95
C SER A 52 -1.17 3.47 9.48
N ALA A 53 -1.01 2.58 10.48
CA ALA A 53 0.31 2.18 10.96
C ALA A 53 1.11 1.41 9.90
N GLY A 54 0.49 0.45 9.20
CA GLY A 54 1.11 -0.29 8.10
C GLY A 54 1.64 0.61 6.98
N HIS A 55 0.81 1.54 6.48
CA HIS A 55 1.25 2.50 5.46
C HIS A 55 2.38 3.41 5.94
N ARG A 56 2.41 3.74 7.24
CA ARG A 56 3.51 4.53 7.81
C ARG A 56 4.84 3.77 7.82
N PHE A 57 4.82 2.46 8.02
CA PHE A 57 6.02 1.63 7.85
C PHE A 57 6.43 1.57 6.39
N CYS A 58 5.47 1.35 5.47
CA CYS A 58 5.74 1.37 4.04
C CYS A 58 6.36 2.66 3.55
N ASN A 59 5.93 3.83 4.06
CA ASN A 59 6.55 5.10 3.70
C ASN A 59 8.02 5.21 4.13
N GLN A 60 8.38 4.61 5.26
CA GLN A 60 9.78 4.55 5.71
C GLN A 60 10.59 3.61 4.80
N LEU A 61 10.05 2.44 4.46
CA LEU A 61 10.70 1.49 3.55
C LEU A 61 10.91 2.09 2.15
N ARG A 62 9.90 2.76 1.59
CA ARG A 62 10.00 3.49 0.31
C ARG A 62 11.01 4.63 0.35
N SER A 63 11.28 5.17 1.53
CA SER A 63 12.31 6.20 1.72
C SER A 63 13.73 5.62 1.78
N GLY A 64 13.89 4.31 1.60
CA GLY A 64 15.16 3.60 1.60
C GLY A 64 15.57 3.01 2.95
N ALA A 65 14.70 3.06 3.97
CA ALA A 65 14.98 2.39 5.24
C ALA A 65 14.83 0.87 5.09
N THR A 66 15.68 0.10 5.76
CA THR A 66 15.50 -1.34 5.90
C THR A 66 14.53 -1.66 7.04
N VAL A 67 13.96 -2.86 7.06
CA VAL A 67 13.12 -3.33 8.17
C VAL A 67 13.83 -3.18 9.50
N ASP A 68 15.11 -3.59 9.60
CA ASP A 68 15.88 -3.49 10.83
C ASP A 68 16.09 -2.03 11.27
N GLN A 69 16.29 -1.10 10.33
CA GLN A 69 16.38 0.33 10.65
C GLN A 69 15.05 0.89 11.16
N VAL A 70 13.91 0.47 10.60
CA VAL A 70 12.58 0.88 11.07
C VAL A 70 12.30 0.30 12.47
N VAL A 71 12.73 -0.93 12.74
CA VAL A 71 12.62 -1.56 14.06
C VAL A 71 13.48 -0.82 15.09
N ASP A 72 14.74 -0.54 14.78
CA ASP A 72 15.67 0.15 15.68
C ASP A 72 15.26 1.60 15.96
N ALA A 73 14.74 2.30 14.93
CA ALA A 73 14.25 3.67 15.07
C ALA A 73 12.87 3.77 15.73
N TYR A 74 12.21 2.65 16.04
CA TYR A 74 10.87 2.67 16.62
C TYR A 74 10.89 3.22 18.04
N VAL A 75 10.40 4.45 18.16
CA VAL A 75 10.14 5.06 19.46
C VAL A 75 8.66 4.85 19.79
N ARG A 76 8.40 4.30 20.99
CA ARG A 76 7.06 4.12 21.55
C ARG A 76 6.33 5.47 21.60
N ARG A 77 5.49 5.76 20.60
CA ARG A 77 4.82 7.05 20.41
C ARG A 77 3.31 6.83 20.22
N PRO A 78 2.47 7.71 20.78
CA PRO A 78 1.00 7.65 20.59
C PRO A 78 0.57 7.92 19.14
N SER A 79 1.48 8.28 18.23
CA SER A 79 1.18 8.49 16.81
C SER A 79 0.84 7.21 16.04
N PHE A 80 1.04 6.03 16.63
CA PHE A 80 0.58 4.74 16.08
C PHE A 80 -0.80 4.31 16.61
N GLY A 81 -1.43 5.13 17.44
CA GLY A 81 -2.77 4.88 17.99
C GLY A 81 -2.80 4.91 19.52
N GLY A 82 -3.84 4.29 20.10
CA GLY A 82 -4.03 4.22 21.54
C GLY A 82 -2.96 3.35 22.25
N PRO A 83 -2.88 3.40 23.59
CA PRO A 83 -1.87 2.68 24.38
C PRO A 83 -1.74 1.20 24.01
N SER A 84 -2.86 0.48 23.84
CA SER A 84 -2.87 -0.94 23.49
C SER A 84 -2.26 -1.25 22.12
N MET A 85 -2.46 -0.37 21.12
CA MET A 85 -1.81 -0.53 19.81
C MET A 85 -0.30 -0.37 19.92
N VAL A 86 0.12 0.61 20.70
CA VAL A 86 1.54 0.87 20.95
C VAL A 86 2.19 -0.29 21.72
N ASP A 87 1.47 -0.91 22.66
CA ASP A 87 1.92 -2.10 23.38
C ASP A 87 2.03 -3.32 22.47
N ASP A 88 1.02 -3.58 21.63
CA ASP A 88 1.05 -4.67 20.64
C ASP A 88 2.21 -4.51 19.65
N LEU A 89 2.45 -3.30 19.16
CA LEU A 89 3.59 -2.99 18.28
C LEU A 89 4.90 -3.22 19.01
N THR A 90 5.02 -2.86 20.29
CA THR A 90 6.27 -3.07 21.04
C THR A 90 6.65 -4.56 21.10
N VAL A 91 5.66 -5.45 21.15
CA VAL A 91 5.89 -6.91 21.17
C VAL A 91 6.11 -7.48 19.76
N ASN A 92 5.35 -7.00 18.77
CA ASN A 92 5.25 -7.63 17.45
C ASN A 92 5.73 -6.71 16.32
N LEU A 93 6.63 -5.76 16.60
CA LEU A 93 6.98 -4.71 15.64
C LEU A 93 7.47 -5.26 14.31
N ARG A 94 8.49 -6.14 14.37
CA ARG A 94 9.10 -6.71 13.17
C ARG A 94 8.11 -7.53 12.32
N PRO A 95 7.34 -8.49 12.87
CA PRO A 95 6.36 -9.20 12.05
C PRO A 95 5.31 -8.27 11.43
N VAL A 96 4.88 -7.21 12.13
CA VAL A 96 3.95 -6.22 11.56
C VAL A 96 4.57 -5.47 10.38
N ILE A 97 5.83 -5.04 10.48
CA ILE A 97 6.54 -4.37 9.38
C ILE A 97 6.72 -5.33 8.20
N ASN A 98 7.07 -6.59 8.44
CA ASN A 98 7.23 -7.58 7.37
C ASN A 98 5.90 -7.85 6.65
N ILE A 99 4.79 -7.99 7.38
CA ILE A 99 3.47 -8.16 6.78
C ILE A 99 3.07 -6.91 6.00
N ALA A 100 3.33 -5.70 6.53
CA ALA A 100 3.11 -4.46 5.78
C ALA A 100 3.95 -4.42 4.49
N GLN A 101 5.22 -4.85 4.56
CA GLN A 101 6.10 -4.91 3.40
C GLN A 101 5.56 -5.86 2.32
N HIS A 102 5.12 -7.05 2.70
CA HIS A 102 4.60 -8.04 1.76
C HIS A 102 3.23 -7.67 1.17
N GLU A 103 2.31 -7.17 2.00
CA GLU A 103 0.90 -6.96 1.61
C GLU A 103 0.62 -5.55 1.10
N LEU A 104 1.27 -4.53 1.68
CA LEU A 104 0.98 -3.10 1.39
C LEU A 104 2.03 -2.40 0.54
N CYS A 105 3.29 -2.86 0.55
CA CYS A 105 4.36 -2.24 -0.23
C CYS A 105 5.37 -3.27 -0.80
N PRO A 106 4.90 -4.27 -1.56
CA PRO A 106 5.75 -5.34 -2.08
C PRO A 106 6.87 -4.84 -3.01
N GLU A 107 6.73 -3.64 -3.58
CA GLU A 107 7.78 -2.98 -4.37
C GLU A 107 9.05 -2.66 -3.58
N THR A 108 8.99 -2.73 -2.24
CA THR A 108 10.13 -2.51 -1.35
C THR A 108 10.86 -3.80 -0.96
N LEU A 109 10.41 -4.97 -1.44
CA LEU A 109 11.12 -6.22 -1.31
C LEU A 109 12.28 -6.25 -2.32
N THR A 110 13.52 -6.13 -1.83
CA THR A 110 14.75 -6.17 -2.63
C THR A 110 15.58 -7.40 -2.31
#